data_AF-A0A0F8VZJ4-F1
#
_entry.id   AF-A0A0F8VZJ4-F1
#
_cell.length_a   1.000
_cell.length_b   1.000
_cell.length_c   1.000
_cell.angle_alpha   90.00
_cell.angle_beta   90.00
_cell.angle_gamma   90.00
#
_symmetry.space_group_name_H-M   'P 1'
#
loop_
_entity.id
_entity.type
_entity.pdbx_description
1 polymer ?
#
loop_
_entity_poly.entity_id
_entity_poly.type
_entity_poly.pdbx_seq_one_letter_code
_entity_poly.pdbx_strand_id
1 'polypeptide(L)'
;VLLVWKEDAKKPLEYIVDTSKTIAIPGTNFKIKAAEYIPHYSIDTTSKEVTSASDKPLNPALKVSVSNDEKTVEQWLWSKFPTSPHVKYELPLRIEFQDFDLNDMDGSHIIAVAKGQPPYLFSSIDGKVQAQKIKSEDTYFLADKEYSFIVEKTYANAVTERKWKNIAQKLSNPAIIATIEYSGQESQAVLEFNKPFHFSSGNNAMIVVYRRKAEAPIAEKQK
;
A
#
# COMPACT_ATOMS: atom_id res chain seq x y z
N VAL A 1 -0.24 0.31 10.73
CA VAL A 1 -0.60 -1.12 10.62
C VAL A 1 0.53 -1.96 11.18
N LEU A 2 0.25 -3.02 11.95
CA LEU A 2 1.25 -4.00 12.35
C LEU A 2 1.20 -5.21 11.43
N LEU A 3 2.38 -5.65 10.98
CA LEU A 3 2.58 -6.89 10.25
C LEU A 3 3.23 -7.89 11.21
N VAL A 4 2.59 -9.02 11.45
CA VAL A 4 3.00 -10.00 12.47
C VAL A 4 3.20 -11.36 11.82
N TRP A 5 4.42 -11.87 11.85
CA TRP A 5 4.72 -13.22 11.39
C TRP A 5 4.70 -14.19 12.56
N LYS A 6 3.96 -15.29 12.38
CA LYS A 6 4.04 -16.44 13.28
C LYS A 6 5.20 -17.30 12.80
N GLU A 7 6.23 -17.43 13.63
CA GLU A 7 7.41 -18.26 13.31
C GLU A 7 7.95 -17.93 11.90
N ASP A 8 8.19 -18.95 11.07
CA ASP A 8 8.72 -18.84 9.71
C ASP A 8 7.62 -18.70 8.63
N ALA A 9 6.43 -18.21 9.00
CA ALA A 9 5.36 -17.98 8.02
C ALA A 9 5.85 -17.07 6.89
N LYS A 10 5.45 -17.37 5.65
CA LYS A 10 5.83 -16.55 4.48
C LYS A 10 5.03 -15.24 4.38
N LYS A 11 3.86 -15.17 5.01
CA LYS A 11 2.95 -14.02 4.96
C LYS A 11 2.61 -13.54 6.38
N PRO A 12 2.60 -12.23 6.63
CA PRO A 12 2.20 -11.70 7.92
C PRO A 12 0.68 -11.82 8.13
N LEU A 13 0.28 -11.80 9.39
CA LEU A 13 -1.02 -11.34 9.82
C LEU A 13 -0.99 -9.81 9.90
N GLU A 14 -2.01 -9.16 9.37
CA GLU A 14 -2.11 -7.71 9.30
C GLU A 14 -3.10 -7.21 10.36
N TYR A 15 -2.70 -6.17 11.09
CA TYR A 15 -3.54 -5.55 12.11
C TYR A 15 -3.52 -4.02 11.99
N ILE A 16 -4.69 -3.45 11.76
CA ILE A 16 -4.94 -2.04 12.04
C ILE A 16 -5.07 -1.92 13.56
N VAL A 17 -4.15 -1.17 14.16
CA VAL A 17 -3.99 -1.12 15.62
C VAL A 17 -4.49 0.20 16.19
N ASP A 18 -5.05 0.09 17.39
CA ASP A 18 -5.54 1.17 18.23
C ASP A 18 -4.77 1.07 19.54
N THR A 19 -4.20 2.18 20.03
CA THR A 19 -3.34 2.17 21.22
C THR A 19 -4.08 1.80 22.51
N SER A 20 -5.42 1.85 22.48
CA SER A 20 -6.27 1.42 23.59
C SER A 20 -6.53 -0.10 23.64
N LYS A 21 -6.17 -0.85 22.58
CA LYS A 21 -6.57 -2.26 22.43
C LYS A 21 -5.39 -3.21 22.50
N THR A 22 -5.67 -4.40 23.01
CA THR A 22 -4.76 -5.55 22.99
C THR A 22 -5.26 -6.58 21.98
N ILE A 23 -4.34 -7.13 21.20
CA ILE A 23 -4.60 -8.07 20.11
C ILE A 23 -4.04 -9.42 20.51
N ALA A 24 -4.89 -10.45 20.56
CA ALA A 24 -4.44 -11.83 20.72
C ALA A 24 -3.97 -12.37 19.36
N ILE A 25 -2.83 -13.06 19.34
CA ILE A 25 -2.26 -13.63 18.11
C ILE A 25 -2.77 -15.06 17.93
N PRO A 26 -3.61 -15.34 16.89
CA PRO A 26 -4.29 -16.62 16.76
C PRO A 26 -3.34 -17.82 16.66
N GLY A 27 -3.60 -18.82 17.52
CA GLY A 27 -2.81 -20.04 17.60
C GLY A 27 -1.53 -19.90 18.43
N THR A 28 -1.40 -18.83 19.22
CA THR A 28 -0.28 -18.62 20.16
C THR A 28 -0.82 -18.11 21.50
N ASN A 29 0.00 -18.11 22.55
CA ASN A 29 -0.32 -17.43 23.81
C ASN A 29 0.16 -15.98 23.85
N PHE A 30 0.63 -15.43 22.72
CA PHE A 30 1.10 -14.07 22.63
C PHE A 30 -0.03 -13.06 22.44
N LYS A 31 0.13 -11.91 23.09
CA LYS A 31 -0.70 -10.72 22.94
C LYS A 31 0.19 -9.54 22.57
N ILE A 32 -0.31 -8.67 21.70
CA ILE A 32 0.37 -7.44 21.28
C ILE A 32 -0.51 -6.24 21.64
N LYS A 33 0.09 -5.22 22.26
CA LYS A 33 -0.51 -3.91 22.48
C LYS A 33 0.34 -2.84 21.81
N ALA A 34 -0.28 -1.97 21.01
CA ALA A 34 0.35 -0.73 20.59
C ALA A 34 0.30 0.25 21.77
N ALA A 35 1.43 0.53 22.41
CA ALA A 35 1.48 1.33 23.62
C ALA A 35 1.51 2.83 23.31
N GLU A 36 2.32 3.23 22.34
CA GLU A 36 2.59 4.65 22.07
C GLU A 36 3.00 4.86 20.60
N TYR A 37 2.51 5.93 19.98
CA TYR A 37 2.88 6.32 18.63
C TYR A 37 3.59 7.68 18.66
N ILE A 38 4.74 7.77 17.99
CA ILE A 38 5.54 8.99 17.85
C ILE A 38 5.77 9.28 16.36
N PRO A 39 5.28 10.41 15.83
CA PRO A 39 5.37 10.70 14.39
C PRO A 39 6.81 11.01 13.95
N HIS A 40 7.62 11.62 14.80
CA HIS A 40 9.03 11.91 14.49
C HIS A 40 9.93 11.48 15.63
N TYR A 41 10.18 10.16 15.71
CA TYR A 41 10.97 9.58 16.79
C TYR A 41 12.34 10.23 16.90
N SER A 42 12.61 10.75 18.11
CA SER A 42 13.89 11.31 18.52
C SER A 42 14.15 10.94 19.98
N ILE A 43 15.38 11.17 20.43
CA ILE A 43 15.77 10.98 21.82
C ILE A 43 16.29 12.33 22.32
N ASP A 44 15.73 12.82 23.42
CA ASP A 44 16.26 14.01 24.08
C ASP A 44 17.68 13.73 24.58
N THR A 45 18.65 14.54 24.17
CA THR A 45 20.06 14.30 24.46
C THR A 45 20.41 14.48 25.94
N THR A 46 19.58 15.19 26.69
CA THR A 46 19.76 15.51 28.12
C THR A 46 19.08 14.48 28.99
N SER A 47 17.77 14.26 28.83
CA SER A 47 17.00 13.30 29.64
C SER A 47 17.17 11.85 29.19
N LYS A 48 17.63 11.63 27.95
CA LYS A 48 17.67 10.32 27.28
C LYS A 48 16.30 9.67 27.09
N GLU A 49 15.23 10.45 27.20
CA GLU A 49 13.87 9.98 26.98
C GLU A 49 13.48 10.08 25.50
N VAL A 50 12.56 9.21 25.09
CA VAL A 50 11.97 9.27 23.75
C VAL A 50 11.07 10.50 23.66
N THR A 51 11.17 11.23 22.55
CA THR A 51 10.36 12.41 22.27
C THR A 51 10.00 12.47 20.78
N SER A 52 9.11 13.39 20.42
CA SER A 52 8.82 13.71 19.02
C SER A 52 9.52 15.02 18.63
N ALA A 53 10.34 14.99 17.58
CA ALA A 53 11.01 16.19 17.07
C ALA A 53 10.06 17.12 16.26
N SER A 54 8.94 16.59 15.78
CA SER A 54 7.86 17.34 15.16
C SER A 54 6.55 16.54 15.19
N ASP A 55 5.43 17.17 14.86
CA ASP A 55 4.13 16.50 14.71
C ASP A 55 3.97 15.80 13.34
N LYS A 56 4.93 16.00 12.43
CA LYS A 56 4.92 15.38 11.10
C LYS A 56 5.47 13.96 11.16
N PRO A 57 4.89 12.98 10.43
CA PRO A 57 5.31 11.58 10.44
C PRO A 57 6.63 11.33 9.67
N LEU A 58 7.71 12.05 9.99
CA LEU A 58 8.98 11.98 9.26
C LEU A 58 9.81 10.74 9.61
N ASN A 59 9.74 10.31 10.87
CA ASN A 59 10.31 9.06 11.37
C ASN A 59 9.32 8.37 12.31
N PRO A 60 8.21 7.83 11.77
CA PRO A 60 7.15 7.29 12.59
C PRO A 60 7.62 6.06 13.35
N ALA A 61 7.33 6.02 14.64
CA ALA A 61 7.64 4.90 15.50
C ALA A 61 6.45 4.51 16.36
N LEU A 62 6.32 3.21 16.59
CA LEU A 62 5.30 2.63 17.44
C LEU A 62 5.97 1.79 18.52
N LYS A 63 5.74 2.14 19.78
CA LYS A 63 6.09 1.29 20.92
C LYS A 63 5.08 0.17 20.98
N VAL A 64 5.56 -1.07 20.86
CA VAL A 64 4.75 -2.26 21.05
C VAL A 64 5.12 -2.93 22.37
N SER A 65 4.11 -3.51 23.01
CA SER A 65 4.25 -4.38 24.16
C SER A 65 3.78 -5.77 23.76
N VAL A 66 4.67 -6.75 23.82
CA VAL A 66 4.39 -8.15 23.48
C VAL A 66 4.47 -8.98 24.75
N SER A 67 3.37 -9.62 25.10
CA SER A 67 3.28 -10.41 26.32
C SER A 67 2.79 -11.83 26.07
N ASN A 68 3.24 -12.75 26.92
CA ASN A 68 2.63 -14.06 27.13
C ASN A 68 2.37 -14.23 28.63
N ASP A 69 2.07 -15.46 29.08
CA ASP A 69 1.77 -15.72 30.49
C ASP A 69 2.97 -15.57 31.44
N GLU A 70 4.19 -15.49 30.90
CA GLU A 70 5.44 -15.46 31.69
C GLU A 70 6.15 -14.10 31.67
N LYS A 71 6.14 -13.42 30.52
CA LYS A 71 6.93 -12.22 30.29
C LYS A 71 6.21 -11.20 29.41
N THR A 72 6.60 -9.94 29.60
CA THR A 72 6.23 -8.83 28.73
C THR A 72 7.51 -8.14 28.25
N VAL A 73 7.62 -7.91 26.94
CA VAL A 73 8.73 -7.22 26.29
C VAL A 73 8.19 -6.01 25.56
N GLU A 74 8.84 -4.86 25.73
CA GLU A 74 8.50 -3.64 25.02
C GLU A 74 9.60 -3.26 24.04
N GLN A 75 9.20 -2.78 22.87
CA GLN A 75 10.14 -2.36 21.83
C GLN A 75 9.55 -1.26 20.95
N TRP A 76 10.40 -0.33 20.51
CA TRP A 76 10.07 0.61 19.44
C TRP A 76 10.30 -0.03 18.07
N LEU A 77 9.25 0.01 17.25
CA LEU A 77 9.29 -0.35 15.83
C LEU A 77 9.25 0.93 15.01
N TRP A 78 10.11 1.05 14.01
CA TRP A 78 10.12 2.22 13.11
C TRP A 78 9.43 1.85 11.81
N SER A 79 8.69 2.77 11.21
CA SER A 79 8.00 2.48 9.94
C SER A 79 8.98 2.14 8.81
N LYS A 80 10.15 2.79 8.83
CA LYS A 80 11.21 2.62 7.82
C LYS A 80 12.20 1.50 8.16
N PHE A 81 12.17 0.98 9.39
CA PHE A 81 13.13 -0.02 9.86
C PHE A 81 12.45 -1.01 10.82
N PRO A 82 12.54 -2.32 10.58
CA PRO A 82 11.84 -3.33 11.38
C PRO A 82 12.06 -3.22 12.89
N THR A 83 13.23 -2.75 13.33
CA THR A 83 13.59 -2.63 14.75
C THR A 83 14.50 -1.43 15.00
N SER A 84 14.37 -0.80 16.17
CA SER A 84 15.32 0.22 16.64
C SER A 84 16.75 -0.34 16.81
N PRO A 85 17.82 0.44 16.55
CA PRO A 85 19.20 0.03 16.77
C PRO A 85 19.56 -0.08 18.26
N HIS A 86 18.67 0.34 19.17
CA HIS A 86 18.86 0.26 20.63
C HIS A 86 18.03 -0.86 21.28
N VAL A 87 17.74 -1.93 20.53
CA VAL A 87 17.01 -3.09 21.04
C VAL A 87 17.77 -3.73 22.21
N LYS A 88 17.11 -3.80 23.37
CA LYS A 88 17.63 -4.52 24.55
C LYS A 88 17.20 -5.99 24.58
N TYR A 89 16.11 -6.35 23.91
CA TYR A 89 15.52 -7.68 23.92
C TYR A 89 14.94 -8.02 22.56
N GLU A 90 15.19 -9.22 22.06
CA GLU A 90 14.53 -9.70 20.84
C GLU A 90 13.04 -9.98 21.11
N LEU A 91 12.18 -9.47 20.23
CA LEU A 91 10.76 -9.79 20.27
C LEU A 91 10.55 -11.28 19.98
N PRO A 92 9.65 -11.95 20.71
CA PRO A 92 9.36 -13.37 20.49
C PRO A 92 8.60 -13.64 19.18
N LEU A 93 8.16 -12.57 18.50
CA LEU A 93 7.51 -12.58 17.20
C LEU A 93 8.22 -11.58 16.30
N ARG A 94 8.36 -11.91 15.02
CA ARG A 94 8.74 -10.89 14.03
C ARG A 94 7.54 -9.98 13.82
N ILE A 95 7.72 -8.70 14.14
CA ILE A 95 6.70 -7.66 14.03
C ILE A 95 7.31 -6.47 13.31
N GLU A 96 6.59 -5.97 12.31
CA GLU A 96 6.94 -4.73 11.62
C GLU A 96 5.79 -3.72 11.77
N PHE A 97 6.16 -2.45 11.87
CA PHE A 97 5.21 -1.35 11.83
C PHE A 97 5.24 -0.76 10.42
N GLN A 98 4.07 -0.70 9.78
CA GLN A 98 3.89 0.02 8.53
C GLN A 98 3.03 1.25 8.80
N ASP A 99 3.62 2.42 8.67
CA ASP A 99 2.89 3.68 8.68
C ASP A 99 2.37 4.05 7.28
N PHE A 100 1.30 4.84 7.23
CA PHE A 100 0.81 5.41 5.99
C PHE A 100 1.19 6.87 5.95
N ASP A 101 2.24 7.17 5.19
CA ASP A 101 2.67 8.53 4.97
C ASP A 101 1.66 9.24 4.05
N LEU A 102 0.81 10.08 4.65
CA LEU A 102 -0.14 10.94 3.95
C LEU A 102 0.45 12.30 3.56
N ASN A 103 1.78 12.48 3.67
CA ASN A 103 2.61 13.63 3.27
C ASN A 103 1.86 14.88 2.80
N ASP A 104 1.86 15.95 3.61
CA ASP A 104 1.63 17.39 3.30
C ASP A 104 0.53 17.77 2.27
N MET A 105 -0.25 16.82 1.79
CA MET A 105 -1.33 16.97 0.84
C MET A 105 -2.60 16.88 1.67
N ASP A 106 -2.95 18.00 2.31
CA ASP A 106 -4.27 18.16 2.90
C ASP A 106 -5.32 17.66 1.91
N GLY A 107 -6.18 16.75 2.39
CA GLY A 107 -7.13 16.05 1.54
C GLY A 107 -6.68 14.74 0.94
N SER A 108 -5.54 14.20 1.35
CA SER A 108 -5.19 12.82 1.06
C SER A 108 -6.01 11.85 1.92
N HIS A 109 -6.49 10.79 1.28
CA HIS A 109 -7.30 9.75 1.89
C HIS A 109 -6.75 8.37 1.52
N ILE A 110 -6.56 7.50 2.51
CA ILE A 110 -6.17 6.10 2.33
C ILE A 110 -7.20 5.21 3.02
N ILE A 111 -7.72 4.22 2.30
CA ILE A 111 -8.52 3.14 2.88
C ILE A 111 -7.58 1.98 3.19
N ALA A 112 -7.44 1.62 4.45
CA ALA A 112 -6.73 0.42 4.87
C ALA A 112 -7.72 -0.70 5.20
N VAL A 113 -7.42 -1.90 4.74
CA VAL A 113 -8.20 -3.11 5.01
C VAL A 113 -7.26 -4.19 5.50
N ALA A 114 -7.61 -4.82 6.62
CA ALA A 114 -6.90 -5.99 7.13
C ALA A 114 -7.89 -7.15 7.30
N LYS A 115 -7.43 -8.39 7.06
CA LYS A 115 -8.29 -9.57 7.09
C LYS A 115 -8.99 -9.72 8.45
N GLY A 116 -10.32 -9.79 8.44
CA GLY A 116 -11.13 -9.97 9.64
C GLY A 116 -11.27 -8.72 10.51
N GLN A 117 -10.76 -7.56 10.04
CA GLN A 117 -10.98 -6.27 10.66
C GLN A 117 -11.86 -5.39 9.75
N PRO A 118 -12.65 -4.47 10.33
CA PRO A 118 -13.35 -3.49 9.52
C PRO A 118 -12.35 -2.59 8.78
N PRO A 119 -12.69 -2.09 7.58
CA PRO A 119 -11.90 -1.10 6.89
C PRO A 119 -11.78 0.20 7.70
N TYR A 120 -10.67 0.91 7.55
CA TYR A 120 -10.44 2.23 8.15
C TYR A 120 -10.10 3.24 7.07
N LEU A 121 -10.65 4.44 7.17
CA LEU A 121 -10.26 5.61 6.39
C LEU A 121 -9.25 6.42 7.19
N PHE A 122 -8.07 6.59 6.63
CA PHE A 122 -7.06 7.54 7.08
C PHE A 122 -7.18 8.79 6.23
N SER A 123 -7.26 9.96 6.86
CA SER A 123 -7.41 11.25 6.19
C SER A 123 -6.40 12.24 6.75
N SER A 124 -5.76 13.04 5.89
CA SER A 124 -5.00 14.22 6.32
C SER A 124 -5.93 15.44 6.31
N ILE A 125 -6.20 15.99 7.50
CA ILE A 125 -7.02 17.18 7.70
C ILE A 125 -6.20 18.16 8.54
N ASP A 126 -5.94 19.36 8.02
CA ASP A 126 -5.11 20.39 8.66
C ASP A 126 -3.72 19.88 9.08
N GLY A 127 -3.09 19.09 8.19
CA GLY A 127 -1.78 18.46 8.44
C GLY A 127 -1.79 17.35 9.49
N LYS A 128 -2.95 16.94 10.01
CA LYS A 128 -3.10 15.86 11.00
C LYS A 128 -3.75 14.64 10.40
N VAL A 129 -3.16 13.48 10.65
CA VAL A 129 -3.74 12.20 10.28
C VAL A 129 -4.86 11.84 11.25
N GLN A 130 -6.06 11.63 10.70
CA GLN A 130 -7.21 11.10 11.42
C GLN A 130 -7.55 9.72 10.87
N ALA A 131 -7.91 8.80 11.75
CA ALA A 131 -8.37 7.47 11.37
C ALA A 131 -9.80 7.26 11.85
N GLN A 132 -10.70 6.86 10.94
CA GLN A 132 -12.06 6.49 11.28
C GLN A 132 -12.41 5.11 10.74
N LYS A 133 -13.15 4.33 11.53
CA LYS A 133 -13.67 3.04 11.08
C LYS A 133 -14.75 3.29 10.02
N ILE A 134 -14.59 2.65 8.86
CA ILE A 134 -15.58 2.70 7.79
C ILE A 134 -16.73 1.74 8.12
N LYS A 135 -17.96 2.22 7.92
CA LYS A 135 -19.18 1.43 7.95
C LYS A 135 -19.74 1.37 6.54
N SER A 136 -20.31 0.22 6.17
CA SER A 136 -21.01 0.08 4.90
C SER A 136 -22.17 1.08 4.83
N GLU A 137 -22.42 1.62 3.63
CA GLU A 137 -23.48 2.59 3.32
C GLU A 137 -23.27 4.02 3.87
N ASP A 138 -22.25 4.27 4.71
CA ASP A 138 -21.89 5.64 5.11
C ASP A 138 -21.22 6.38 3.95
N THR A 139 -21.59 7.66 3.77
CA THR A 139 -20.95 8.55 2.79
C THR A 139 -19.74 9.24 3.41
N TYR A 140 -18.60 9.14 2.73
CA TYR A 140 -17.35 9.77 3.13
C TYR A 140 -16.96 10.86 2.14
N PHE A 141 -16.80 12.09 2.61
CA PHE A 141 -16.41 13.23 1.79
C PHE A 141 -14.88 13.34 1.70
N LEU A 142 -14.39 13.68 0.50
CA LEU A 142 -13.01 14.10 0.30
C LEU A 142 -12.84 15.55 0.79
N ALA A 143 -11.59 16.03 0.96
CA ALA A 143 -11.35 17.34 1.60
C ALA A 143 -11.96 18.54 0.90
N ASP A 144 -12.08 18.53 -0.43
CA ASP A 144 -12.77 19.59 -1.17
C ASP A 144 -14.29 19.58 -0.96
N LYS A 145 -14.82 18.50 -0.36
CA LYS A 145 -16.26 18.21 -0.18
C LYS A 145 -17.06 18.18 -1.47
N GLU A 146 -16.42 18.25 -2.63
CA GLU A 146 -17.05 18.12 -3.94
C GLU A 146 -17.26 16.65 -4.28
N TYR A 147 -16.35 15.81 -3.83
CA TYR A 147 -16.40 14.37 -4.06
C TYR A 147 -16.71 13.61 -2.77
N SER A 148 -17.44 12.52 -2.94
CA SER A 148 -17.67 11.56 -1.87
C SER A 148 -17.62 10.14 -2.41
N PHE A 149 -17.43 9.19 -1.51
CA PHE A 149 -17.48 7.77 -1.84
C PHE A 149 -18.25 7.01 -0.76
N ILE A 150 -18.76 5.84 -1.14
CA ILE A 150 -19.36 4.87 -0.23
C ILE A 150 -18.56 3.58 -0.40
N VAL A 151 -18.30 2.89 0.71
CA VAL A 151 -17.72 1.54 0.67
C VAL A 151 -18.85 0.53 0.78
N GLU A 152 -19.35 0.06 -0.37
CA GLU A 152 -20.43 -0.93 -0.42
C GLU A 152 -19.96 -2.28 0.17
N LYS A 153 -18.76 -2.73 -0.25
CA LYS A 153 -18.27 -4.05 0.13
C LYS A 153 -16.75 -4.15 0.10
N THR A 154 -16.21 -4.95 1.01
CA THR A 154 -14.78 -5.31 1.05
C THR A 154 -14.59 -6.79 0.78
N TYR A 155 -13.49 -7.13 0.11
CA TYR A 155 -13.15 -8.50 -0.28
C TYR A 155 -11.71 -8.79 0.12
N ALA A 156 -11.50 -9.73 1.06
CA ALA A 156 -10.19 -9.98 1.66
C ALA A 156 -9.14 -10.59 0.69
N ASN A 157 -9.56 -11.12 -0.46
CA ASN A 157 -8.67 -11.74 -1.45
C ASN A 157 -9.12 -11.39 -2.87
N ALA A 158 -9.50 -10.14 -3.11
CA ALA A 158 -9.86 -9.70 -4.45
C ALA A 158 -8.69 -9.92 -5.42
N VAL A 159 -8.97 -10.56 -6.55
CA VAL A 159 -8.05 -10.64 -7.68
C VAL A 159 -8.58 -9.69 -8.75
N THR A 160 -7.77 -8.71 -9.13
CA THR A 160 -8.12 -7.80 -10.22
C THR A 160 -7.82 -8.50 -11.55
N GLU A 161 -8.86 -8.87 -12.28
CA GLU A 161 -8.73 -9.35 -13.65
C GLU A 161 -9.00 -8.17 -14.61
N ARG A 162 -8.04 -7.83 -15.48
CA ARG A 162 -8.27 -6.84 -16.53
C ARG A 162 -8.80 -7.55 -17.78
N LYS A 163 -10.04 -7.23 -18.17
CA LYS A 163 -10.63 -7.66 -19.44
C LYS A 163 -10.73 -6.49 -20.40
N TRP A 164 -10.11 -6.61 -21.56
CA TRP A 164 -10.24 -5.63 -22.63
C TRP A 164 -11.57 -5.83 -23.37
N LYS A 165 -12.35 -4.76 -23.52
CA LYS A 165 -13.62 -4.78 -24.24
C LYS A 165 -13.56 -3.82 -25.42
N ASN A 166 -13.97 -4.27 -26.59
CA ASN A 166 -14.19 -3.38 -27.72
C ASN A 166 -15.45 -2.53 -27.46
N ILE A 167 -15.29 -1.21 -27.42
CA ILE A 167 -16.38 -0.26 -27.17
C ILE A 167 -16.98 0.32 -28.46
N ALA A 168 -16.39 0.06 -29.64
CA ALA A 168 -16.83 0.63 -30.90
C ALA A 168 -16.79 -0.40 -32.05
N GLN A 169 -17.87 -0.44 -32.84
CA GLN A 169 -17.88 -1.24 -34.08
C GLN A 169 -17.06 -0.58 -35.19
N LYS A 170 -16.86 0.74 -35.13
CA LYS A 170 -16.05 1.50 -36.08
C LYS A 170 -14.61 1.62 -35.57
N LEU A 171 -13.64 1.39 -36.45
CA LEU A 171 -12.18 1.46 -36.18
C LEU A 171 -11.69 2.91 -36.02
N SER A 172 -12.23 3.67 -35.08
CA SER A 172 -11.79 5.04 -34.81
C SER A 172 -10.48 5.08 -34.01
N ASN A 173 -10.31 4.17 -33.05
CA ASN A 173 -9.12 4.02 -32.21
C ASN A 173 -8.71 2.55 -32.15
N PRO A 174 -8.19 1.97 -33.25
CA PRO A 174 -7.85 0.56 -33.25
C PRO A 174 -6.72 0.28 -32.26
N ALA A 175 -6.85 -0.83 -31.53
CA ALA A 175 -5.81 -1.35 -30.68
C ALA A 175 -5.70 -2.85 -30.89
N ILE A 176 -4.51 -3.41 -30.68
CA ILE A 176 -4.28 -4.85 -30.69
C ILE A 176 -3.75 -5.27 -29.33
N ILE A 177 -4.06 -6.51 -28.93
CA ILE A 177 -3.41 -7.15 -27.78
C ILE A 177 -2.21 -7.91 -28.35
N ALA A 178 -1.02 -7.57 -27.86
CA ALA A 178 0.21 -8.28 -28.17
C ALA A 178 0.69 -9.03 -26.93
N THR A 179 1.22 -10.24 -27.12
CA THR A 179 1.99 -10.94 -26.09
C THR A 179 3.46 -10.64 -26.31
N ILE A 180 4.13 -10.15 -25.28
CA ILE A 180 5.57 -9.91 -25.24
C ILE A 180 6.17 -11.00 -24.36
N GLU A 181 7.00 -11.85 -24.96
CA GLU A 181 7.75 -12.88 -24.26
C GLU A 181 9.20 -12.40 -24.05
N TYR A 182 9.67 -12.43 -22.81
CA TYR A 182 11.05 -12.07 -22.46
C TYR A 182 11.54 -12.91 -21.28
N SER A 183 12.69 -13.58 -21.45
CA SER A 183 13.28 -14.48 -20.43
C SER A 183 12.31 -15.55 -19.90
N GLY A 184 11.46 -16.11 -20.77
CA GLY A 184 10.45 -17.11 -20.40
C GLY A 184 9.28 -16.56 -19.59
N GLN A 185 9.17 -15.23 -19.44
CA GLN A 185 7.98 -14.58 -18.89
C GLN A 185 7.16 -13.96 -20.01
N GLU A 186 5.85 -14.23 -19.99
CA GLU A 186 4.89 -13.61 -20.90
C GLU A 186 4.22 -12.41 -20.23
N SER A 187 4.08 -11.31 -20.97
CA SER A 187 3.30 -10.14 -20.59
C SER A 187 2.39 -9.73 -21.74
N GLN A 188 1.13 -9.41 -21.43
CA GLN A 188 0.22 -8.83 -22.42
C GLN A 188 0.36 -7.30 -22.46
N ALA A 189 0.26 -6.73 -23.66
CA ALA A 189 0.30 -5.30 -23.92
C ALA A 189 -0.87 -4.90 -24.83
N VAL A 190 -1.50 -3.77 -24.55
CA VAL A 190 -2.46 -3.14 -25.47
C VAL A 190 -1.72 -2.09 -26.27
N LEU A 191 -1.60 -2.33 -27.57
CA LEU A 191 -0.93 -1.43 -28.50
C LEU A 191 -1.99 -0.59 -29.19
N GLU A 192 -2.16 0.65 -28.72
CA GLU A 192 -3.02 1.64 -29.38
C GLU A 192 -2.38 2.14 -30.68
N PHE A 193 -3.20 2.34 -31.71
CA PHE A 193 -2.73 2.80 -33.00
C PHE A 193 -1.99 4.14 -32.91
N ASN A 194 -0.78 4.18 -33.50
CA ASN A 194 0.13 5.33 -33.49
C ASN A 194 0.57 5.82 -32.10
N LYS A 195 0.28 5.09 -31.01
CA LYS A 195 0.83 5.41 -29.69
C LYS A 195 2.01 4.52 -29.36
N PRO A 196 3.10 5.07 -28.78
CA PRO A 196 4.18 4.25 -28.27
C PRO A 196 3.72 3.50 -27.02
N PHE A 197 4.03 2.21 -26.97
CA PHE A 197 3.92 1.40 -25.77
C PHE A 197 5.33 1.14 -25.23
N HIS A 198 5.57 1.51 -23.98
CA HIS A 198 6.86 1.32 -23.32
C HIS A 198 6.80 0.03 -22.50
N PHE A 199 7.61 -0.95 -22.89
CA PHE A 199 7.81 -2.18 -22.15
C PHE A 199 9.14 -2.12 -21.40
N SER A 200 9.13 -2.40 -20.10
CA SER A 200 10.35 -2.57 -19.31
C SER A 200 10.33 -3.91 -18.58
N SER A 201 11.46 -4.62 -18.63
CA SER A 201 11.69 -5.84 -17.85
C SER A 201 13.13 -5.89 -17.38
N GLY A 202 13.33 -5.81 -16.06
CA GLY A 202 14.65 -5.63 -15.46
C GLY A 202 15.34 -4.36 -15.96
N ASN A 203 16.56 -4.52 -16.50
CA ASN A 203 17.36 -3.41 -17.04
C ASN A 203 17.09 -3.13 -18.53
N ASN A 204 16.13 -3.82 -19.15
CA ASN A 204 15.82 -3.68 -20.57
C ASN A 204 14.55 -2.87 -20.78
N ALA A 205 14.59 -1.98 -21.77
CA ALA A 205 13.45 -1.19 -22.21
C ALA A 205 13.26 -1.34 -23.72
N MET A 206 12.01 -1.47 -24.14
CA MET A 206 11.60 -1.52 -25.54
C MET A 206 10.42 -0.59 -25.76
N ILE A 207 10.38 0.04 -26.94
CA ILE A 207 9.22 0.82 -27.39
C ILE A 207 8.58 0.06 -28.54
N VAL A 208 7.32 -0.31 -28.39
CA VAL A 208 6.53 -0.98 -29.42
C VAL A 208 5.53 0.02 -29.98
N VAL A 209 5.38 0.09 -31.31
CA VAL A 209 4.41 0.97 -31.95
C VAL A 209 3.58 0.18 -32.95
N TYR A 210 2.27 0.19 -32.77
CA TYR A 210 1.33 -0.36 -33.75
C TYR A 210 1.02 0.70 -34.81
N ARG A 211 1.40 0.44 -36.07
CA ARG A 211 1.14 1.30 -37.23
C ARG A 211 0.60 0.50 -38.40
N ARG A 212 -0.07 1.18 -39.33
CA ARG A 212 -0.45 0.62 -40.62
C ARG A 212 0.80 0.60 -41.50
N LYS A 213 0.96 -0.47 -42.26
CA LYS A 213 1.93 -0.50 -43.36
C LYS A 213 1.56 0.63 -44.32
N ALA A 214 2.53 1.48 -44.70
CA ALA A 214 2.30 2.44 -45.78
C ALA A 214 1.89 1.65 -47.03
N GLU A 215 0.83 2.09 -47.72
CA GLU A 215 0.49 1.54 -49.02
C GLU A 215 1.69 1.74 -49.96
N ALA A 216 2.08 0.68 -50.67
CA ALA A 216 3.13 0.81 -51.67
C ALA A 216 2.66 1.82 -52.73
N PRO A 217 3.53 2.73 -53.20
CA PRO A 217 3.15 3.67 -54.24
C PRO A 217 2.61 2.90 -55.45
N ILE A 218 1.41 3.26 -55.89
CA ILE A 218 0.80 2.72 -57.10
C ILE A 218 1.75 3.09 -58.24
N ALA A 219 2.38 2.09 -58.85
CA ALA A 219 3.24 2.31 -60.00
C ALA A 219 2.42 3.02 -61.09
N GLU A 220 2.75 4.28 -61.37
CA GLU A 220 2.21 5.00 -62.51
C GLU A 220 2.55 4.19 -63.77
N LYS A 221 1.53 3.60 -64.39
CA LYS A 221 1.66 3.08 -65.74
C LYS A 221 1.93 4.28 -66.65
N GLN A 222 3.20 4.44 -67.03
CA GLN A 222 3.58 5.35 -68.11
C GLN A 222 2.78 4.98 -69.36
N LYS A 223 2.02 5.94 -69.87
CA LYS A 223 1.31 5.87 -71.15
C LYS A 223 2.24 6.28 -72.28
#